data_AF-A0A522F323-F1
#
_entry.id   AF-A0A522F323-F1
#
_cell.length_a   1.000
_cell.length_b   1.000
_cell.length_c   1.000
_cell.angle_alpha   90.00
_cell.angle_beta   90.00
_cell.angle_gamma   90.00
#
_symmetry.space_group_name_H-M   'P 1'
#
loop_
_entity.id
_entity.type
_entity.pdbx_description
1 polymer ?
#
loop_
_entity_poly.entity_id
_entity_poly.type
_entity_poly.pdbx_seq_one_letter_code
_entity_poly.pdbx_strand_id
1 'polypeptide(L)'
;MKSSIRKFLLINLLLAITITTTLTAIGNYYLDQKDIQDHLDTLMAISALSYQALLGDDLHQRPLIKIQDALETIPQKIDAYYQKRYLTDEPPENYLDKFNFQVWTNGGKLLLHSSTAPKSPLTAEIDGFSDKKISDQNWRVFTTYNEKAGIRTVLAERYDTRNELGHRIAQDDLYIMLLTFPLSGLLIWIIIGRGLDSLDKVAEEVANRESNHLEPVDLEEVPEEIKPVIDELNKLFYRLKEGFEREKRFAADAAHELRTPLAALKAQAQVALNSSDVKEKNQALQKLIASVNRSTHIVQQLLTMSRLVPEAANLHEETEVNLV
;
A
#
# COMPACT_ATOMS: atom_id res chain seq x y z
N MET A 1 20.12 4.38 14.50
CA MET A 1 19.70 5.35 13.46
C MET A 1 18.19 5.50 13.53
N LYS A 2 17.66 6.68 13.89
CA LYS A 2 16.21 6.91 13.85
C LYS A 2 15.76 6.90 12.38
N SER A 3 14.83 6.00 12.02
CA SER A 3 14.32 5.90 10.66
C SER A 3 13.43 7.11 10.36
N SER A 4 13.63 7.76 9.21
CA SER A 4 12.73 8.80 8.72
C SER A 4 11.33 8.21 8.54
N ILE A 5 10.28 8.91 9.01
CA ILE A 5 8.87 8.52 8.82
C ILE A 5 8.59 8.22 7.35
N ARG A 6 9.18 9.02 6.43
CA ARG A 6 9.10 8.80 4.98
C ARG A 6 9.63 7.43 4.56
N LYS A 7 10.83 7.06 5.02
CA LYS A 7 11.44 5.76 4.70
C LYS A 7 10.64 4.61 5.33
N PHE A 8 10.18 4.78 6.56
CA PHE A 8 9.35 3.79 7.24
C PHE A 8 8.04 3.52 6.48
N LEU A 9 7.29 4.57 6.13
CA LEU A 9 6.04 4.43 5.38
C LEU A 9 6.26 3.84 3.99
N LEU A 10 7.29 4.31 3.26
CA LEU A 10 7.61 3.78 1.94
C LEU A 10 7.93 2.28 1.98
N ILE A 11 8.80 1.85 2.90
CA ILE A 11 9.19 0.45 3.02
C ILE A 11 7.98 -0.41 3.41
N ASN A 12 7.20 -0.01 4.41
CA ASN A 12 6.07 -0.81 4.87
C ASN A 12 4.95 -0.89 3.84
N LEU A 13 4.63 0.21 3.13
CA LEU A 13 3.59 0.20 2.10
C LEU A 13 4.02 -0.61 0.87
N LEU A 14 5.28 -0.47 0.42
CA LEU A 14 5.81 -1.30 -0.66
C LEU A 14 5.82 -2.79 -0.25
N LEU A 15 6.21 -3.10 0.98
CA LEU A 15 6.21 -4.47 1.48
C LEU A 15 4.80 -5.04 1.56
N ALA A 16 3.83 -4.27 2.09
CA ALA A 16 2.43 -4.68 2.16
C ALA A 16 1.86 -4.96 0.76
N ILE A 17 2.11 -4.08 -0.21
CA ILE A 17 1.66 -4.28 -1.60
C ILE A 17 2.34 -5.48 -2.22
N THR A 18 3.64 -5.65 -2.02
CA THR A 18 4.37 -6.82 -2.55
C THR A 18 3.78 -8.11 -2.00
N ILE A 19 3.50 -8.17 -0.70
CA ILE A 19 2.92 -9.34 -0.05
C ILE A 19 1.52 -9.62 -0.59
N THR A 20 0.65 -8.60 -0.67
CA THR A 20 -0.72 -8.80 -1.15
C THR A 20 -0.75 -9.20 -2.61
N THR A 21 0.00 -8.53 -3.49
CA THR A 21 0.04 -8.87 -4.92
C THR A 21 0.62 -10.25 -5.14
N THR A 22 1.66 -10.63 -4.40
CA THR A 22 2.26 -11.98 -4.51
C THR A 22 1.28 -13.05 -4.05
N LEU A 23 0.58 -12.82 -2.93
CA LEU A 23 -0.43 -13.77 -2.43
C LEU A 23 -1.60 -13.91 -3.41
N THR A 24 -2.07 -12.80 -3.99
CA THR A 24 -3.10 -12.81 -5.03
C THR A 24 -2.63 -13.56 -6.28
N ALA A 25 -1.42 -13.29 -6.78
CA ALA A 25 -0.88 -13.96 -7.96
C ALA A 25 -0.75 -15.47 -7.77
N ILE A 26 -0.24 -15.91 -6.61
CA ILE A 26 -0.15 -17.34 -6.27
C ILE A 26 -1.55 -17.95 -6.17
N GLY A 27 -2.49 -17.26 -5.50
CA GLY A 27 -3.87 -17.72 -5.36
C GLY A 27 -4.56 -17.92 -6.70
N ASN A 28 -4.49 -16.92 -7.58
CA ASN A 28 -5.06 -16.98 -8.92
C ASN A 28 -4.45 -18.12 -9.74
N TYR A 29 -3.13 -18.27 -9.74
CA TYR A 29 -2.46 -19.36 -10.45
C TYR A 29 -3.00 -20.75 -10.09
N TYR A 30 -3.24 -21.01 -8.79
CA TYR A 30 -3.79 -22.30 -8.35
C TYR A 30 -5.28 -22.46 -8.65
N LEU A 31 -6.07 -21.39 -8.52
CA LEU A 31 -7.50 -21.40 -8.84
C LEU A 31 -7.72 -21.63 -10.34
N ASP A 32 -7.01 -20.87 -11.18
CA ASP A 32 -7.13 -20.96 -12.63
C ASP A 32 -6.69 -22.33 -13.15
N GLN A 33 -5.58 -22.86 -12.64
CA GLN A 33 -5.14 -24.23 -12.99
C GLN A 33 -6.19 -25.29 -12.66
N LYS A 34 -6.85 -25.17 -11.51
CA LYS A 34 -7.90 -26.10 -11.11
C LYS A 34 -9.12 -25.98 -12.03
N ASP A 35 -9.61 -24.75 -12.25
CA ASP A 35 -10.80 -24.51 -13.05
C ASP A 35 -10.59 -24.94 -14.52
N ILE A 36 -9.39 -24.70 -15.08
CA ILE A 36 -9.01 -25.17 -16.41
C ILE A 36 -9.03 -26.70 -16.49
N GLN A 37 -8.45 -27.39 -15.50
CA GLN A 37 -8.41 -28.85 -15.49
C GLN A 37 -9.81 -29.47 -15.38
N ASP A 38 -10.66 -28.93 -14.50
CA ASP A 38 -12.04 -29.39 -14.32
C ASP A 38 -12.87 -29.14 -15.59
N HIS A 39 -12.66 -28.01 -16.27
CA HIS A 39 -13.31 -27.69 -17.53
C HIS A 39 -12.90 -28.64 -18.66
N LEU A 40 -11.59 -28.88 -18.83
CA LEU A 40 -11.07 -29.79 -19.85
C LEU A 40 -11.51 -31.24 -19.62
N ASP A 41 -11.50 -31.72 -18.36
CA ASP A 41 -12.04 -33.03 -17.99
C ASP A 41 -13.53 -33.12 -18.40
N THR A 42 -14.33 -32.11 -18.08
CA THR A 42 -15.75 -32.07 -18.44
C THR A 42 -15.97 -32.12 -19.96
N LEU A 43 -15.19 -31.36 -20.73
CA LEU A 43 -15.26 -31.39 -22.20
C LEU A 43 -14.87 -32.76 -22.77
N MET A 44 -13.86 -33.42 -22.21
CA MET A 44 -13.48 -34.78 -22.60
C MET A 44 -14.62 -35.77 -22.36
N ALA A 45 -15.25 -35.74 -21.19
CA ALA A 45 -16.36 -36.63 -20.87
C ALA A 45 -17.56 -36.40 -21.79
N ILE A 46 -17.96 -35.15 -22.00
CA ILE A 46 -19.07 -34.79 -22.91
C ILE A 46 -18.77 -35.24 -24.33
N SER A 47 -17.56 -35.00 -24.82
CA SER A 47 -17.15 -35.34 -26.18
C SER A 47 -17.12 -36.86 -26.39
N ALA A 48 -16.58 -37.61 -25.42
CA ALA A 48 -16.52 -39.07 -25.48
C ALA A 48 -17.91 -39.70 -25.54
N LEU A 49 -18.82 -39.24 -24.67
CA LEU A 49 -20.20 -39.71 -24.65
C LEU A 49 -20.96 -39.31 -25.92
N SER A 50 -20.69 -38.12 -26.46
CA SER A 50 -21.26 -37.66 -27.73
C SER A 50 -20.77 -38.51 -28.91
N TYR A 51 -19.49 -38.84 -28.97
CA TYR A 51 -18.94 -39.75 -29.99
C TYR A 51 -19.53 -41.14 -29.88
N GLN A 52 -19.65 -41.68 -28.67
CA GLN A 52 -20.31 -42.96 -28.43
C GLN A 52 -21.76 -42.96 -28.92
N ALA A 53 -22.52 -41.90 -28.63
CA ALA A 53 -23.90 -41.76 -29.11
C ALA A 53 -24.00 -41.66 -30.64
N LEU A 54 -23.07 -40.96 -31.29
CA LEU A 54 -23.04 -40.77 -32.74
C LEU A 54 -22.63 -42.04 -33.50
N LEU A 55 -21.66 -42.78 -32.96
CA LEU A 55 -21.20 -44.06 -33.51
C LEU A 55 -22.32 -45.11 -33.46
N GLY A 56 -23.17 -45.04 -32.43
CA GLY A 56 -24.35 -45.90 -32.29
C GLY A 56 -24.01 -47.36 -31.97
N ASP A 57 -25.06 -48.15 -31.76
CA ASP A 57 -24.93 -49.57 -31.42
C ASP A 57 -24.59 -50.44 -32.65
N ASP A 58 -24.80 -49.91 -33.85
CA ASP A 58 -24.62 -50.58 -35.14
C ASP A 58 -23.24 -50.36 -35.77
N LEU A 59 -22.28 -49.78 -35.04
CA LEU A 59 -20.98 -49.35 -35.59
C LEU A 59 -20.28 -50.45 -36.42
N HIS A 60 -20.34 -51.71 -35.99
CA HIS A 60 -19.73 -52.85 -36.69
C HIS A 60 -20.31 -53.12 -38.09
N GLN A 61 -21.51 -52.61 -38.38
CA GLN A 61 -22.19 -52.78 -39.67
C GLN A 61 -21.89 -51.62 -40.63
N ARG A 62 -21.26 -50.54 -40.15
CA ARG A 62 -20.94 -49.35 -40.94
C ARG A 62 -19.63 -49.53 -41.71
N PRO A 63 -19.45 -48.83 -42.85
CA PRO A 63 -18.19 -48.85 -43.59
C PRO A 63 -17.12 -48.03 -42.84
N LEU A 64 -16.47 -48.66 -41.85
CA LEU A 64 -15.47 -48.01 -40.98
C LEU A 64 -14.33 -47.35 -41.77
N ILE A 65 -13.95 -47.91 -42.90
CA ILE A 65 -12.91 -47.35 -43.79
C ILE A 65 -13.29 -45.94 -44.25
N LYS A 66 -14.56 -45.71 -44.66
CA LYS A 66 -14.99 -44.38 -45.10
C LYS A 66 -14.99 -43.36 -43.96
N ILE A 67 -15.26 -43.83 -42.73
CA ILE A 67 -15.21 -42.98 -41.53
C ILE A 67 -13.75 -42.65 -41.22
N GLN A 68 -12.85 -43.63 -41.25
CA GLN A 68 -11.42 -43.43 -41.03
C GLN A 68 -10.81 -42.47 -42.06
N ASP A 69 -11.11 -42.65 -43.35
CA ASP A 69 -10.67 -41.74 -44.41
C ASP A 69 -11.14 -40.30 -44.15
N ALA A 70 -12.40 -40.13 -43.70
CA ALA A 70 -12.92 -38.81 -43.36
C ALA A 70 -12.19 -38.18 -42.15
N LEU A 71 -11.87 -38.99 -41.14
CA LEU A 71 -11.12 -38.56 -39.94
C LEU A 71 -9.69 -38.12 -40.29
N GLU A 72 -9.03 -38.82 -41.21
CA GLU A 72 -7.67 -38.48 -41.67
C GLU A 72 -7.61 -37.14 -42.41
N THR A 73 -8.71 -36.67 -43.01
CA THR A 73 -8.78 -35.36 -43.68
C THR A 73 -9.04 -34.18 -42.75
N ILE A 74 -9.32 -34.40 -41.47
CA ILE A 74 -9.69 -33.33 -40.51
C ILE A 74 -8.59 -32.26 -40.37
N PRO A 75 -7.30 -32.59 -40.18
CA PRO A 75 -6.23 -31.60 -40.08
C PRO A 75 -6.23 -30.59 -41.24
N GLN A 76 -6.26 -31.10 -42.48
CA GLN A 76 -6.25 -30.28 -43.69
C GLN A 76 -7.46 -29.34 -43.77
N LYS A 77 -8.64 -29.80 -43.32
CA LYS A 77 -9.84 -28.97 -43.28
C LYS A 77 -9.70 -27.84 -42.26
N ILE A 78 -9.15 -28.14 -41.09
CA ILE A 78 -8.93 -27.17 -40.02
C ILE A 78 -7.96 -26.07 -40.49
N ASP A 79 -6.85 -26.45 -41.13
CA ASP A 79 -5.88 -25.48 -41.68
C ASP A 79 -6.54 -24.54 -42.70
N ALA A 80 -7.34 -25.11 -43.62
CA ALA A 80 -8.09 -24.32 -44.61
C ALA A 80 -9.09 -23.34 -43.95
N TYR A 81 -9.71 -23.73 -42.82
CA TYR A 81 -10.61 -22.85 -42.07
C TYR A 81 -9.87 -21.68 -41.42
N TYR A 82 -8.72 -21.93 -40.78
CA TYR A 82 -7.93 -20.89 -40.12
C TYR A 82 -7.40 -19.85 -41.13
N GLN A 83 -6.90 -20.32 -42.28
CA GLN A 83 -6.45 -19.45 -43.36
C GLN A 83 -7.58 -18.56 -43.89
N LYS A 84 -8.80 -19.07 -44.01
CA LYS A 84 -9.95 -18.33 -44.53
C LYS A 84 -10.48 -17.27 -43.56
N ARG A 85 -10.30 -17.45 -42.24
CA ARG A 85 -10.91 -16.60 -41.22
C ARG A 85 -9.94 -15.63 -40.54
N TYR A 86 -8.66 -15.62 -40.91
CA TYR A 86 -7.62 -14.76 -40.32
C TYR A 86 -7.46 -14.94 -38.81
N LEU A 87 -7.76 -16.13 -38.28
CA LEU A 87 -7.47 -16.51 -36.90
C LEU A 87 -5.96 -16.75 -36.82
N THR A 88 -5.19 -15.73 -36.42
CA THR A 88 -3.74 -15.65 -36.68
C THR A 88 -2.87 -15.72 -35.42
N ASP A 89 -3.46 -15.89 -34.24
CA ASP A 89 -2.69 -15.85 -33.00
C ASP A 89 -1.83 -17.12 -32.80
N GLU A 90 -2.32 -18.32 -33.17
CA GLU A 90 -1.51 -19.55 -33.27
C GLU A 90 -2.04 -20.54 -34.33
N PRO A 91 -1.17 -21.26 -35.05
CA PRO A 91 -1.59 -22.28 -36.00
C PRO A 91 -2.23 -23.49 -35.26
N PRO A 92 -3.35 -24.02 -35.76
CA PRO A 92 -4.08 -25.13 -35.14
C PRO A 92 -3.27 -26.43 -35.11
N GLU A 93 -2.25 -26.56 -35.95
CA GLU A 93 -1.33 -27.71 -36.00
C GLU A 93 -0.77 -28.07 -34.61
N ASN A 94 -0.52 -27.06 -33.75
CA ASN A 94 -0.01 -27.27 -32.40
C ASN A 94 -0.99 -27.96 -31.44
N TYR A 95 -2.27 -28.08 -31.79
CA TYR A 95 -3.30 -28.69 -30.94
C TYR A 95 -3.83 -30.02 -31.52
N LEU A 96 -3.61 -30.27 -32.81
CA LEU A 96 -4.19 -31.44 -33.49
C LEU A 96 -3.60 -32.76 -32.99
N ASP A 97 -2.30 -32.80 -32.70
CA ASP A 97 -1.64 -33.98 -32.13
C ASP A 97 -1.87 -34.15 -30.63
N LYS A 98 -2.38 -33.10 -29.98
CA LYS A 98 -2.59 -33.01 -28.53
C LYS A 98 -3.92 -33.57 -28.06
N PHE A 99 -4.94 -33.61 -28.92
CA PHE A 99 -6.24 -34.23 -28.66
C PHE A 99 -6.46 -35.42 -29.56
N ASN A 100 -6.61 -36.61 -28.97
CA ASN A 100 -6.79 -37.84 -29.73
C ASN A 100 -7.99 -38.63 -29.25
N PHE A 101 -8.57 -39.38 -30.18
CA PHE A 101 -9.57 -40.37 -29.84
C PHE A 101 -9.23 -41.71 -30.47
N GLN A 102 -9.69 -42.78 -29.82
CA GLN A 102 -9.61 -44.14 -30.32
C GLN A 102 -10.90 -44.88 -29.96
N VAL A 103 -11.30 -45.81 -30.82
CA VAL A 103 -12.42 -46.72 -30.59
C VAL A 103 -11.91 -48.15 -30.69
N TRP A 104 -12.06 -48.92 -29.63
CA TRP A 104 -11.54 -50.29 -29.53
C TRP A 104 -12.68 -51.30 -29.39
N THR A 105 -12.50 -52.50 -29.92
CA THR A 105 -13.36 -53.65 -29.59
C THR A 105 -12.96 -54.27 -28.26
N ASN A 106 -13.87 -55.06 -27.67
CA ASN A 106 -13.57 -55.91 -26.51
C ASN A 106 -12.40 -56.90 -26.75
N GLY A 107 -12.14 -57.27 -28.01
CA GLY A 107 -11.02 -58.13 -28.40
C GLY A 107 -9.70 -57.40 -28.59
N GLY A 108 -9.60 -56.11 -28.26
CA GLY A 108 -8.38 -55.31 -28.39
C GLY A 108 -8.07 -54.87 -29.83
N LYS A 109 -9.05 -54.90 -30.74
CA LYS A 109 -8.89 -54.41 -32.13
C LYS A 109 -9.26 -52.93 -32.20
N LEU A 110 -8.36 -52.11 -32.74
CA LEU A 110 -8.62 -50.70 -33.04
C LEU A 110 -9.59 -50.59 -34.23
N LEU A 111 -10.71 -49.89 -34.05
CA LEU A 111 -11.75 -49.67 -35.06
C LEU A 111 -11.61 -48.32 -35.76
N LEU A 112 -11.45 -47.25 -34.97
CA LEU A 112 -11.35 -45.86 -35.45
C LEU A 112 -10.35 -45.10 -34.59
N HIS A 113 -9.68 -44.12 -35.18
CA HIS A 113 -8.79 -43.22 -34.44
C HIS A 113 -8.69 -41.84 -35.11
N SER A 114 -8.33 -40.81 -34.33
CA SER A 114 -7.91 -39.53 -34.90
C SER A 114 -6.63 -39.68 -35.72
N SER A 115 -6.41 -38.77 -36.66
CA SER A 115 -5.28 -38.77 -37.60
C SER A 115 -3.91 -38.84 -36.92
N THR A 116 -3.79 -38.25 -35.74
CA THR A 116 -2.55 -38.10 -34.98
C THR A 116 -2.48 -39.02 -33.75
N ALA A 117 -3.46 -39.91 -33.57
CA ALA A 117 -3.48 -40.82 -32.42
C ALA A 117 -2.27 -41.77 -32.47
N PRO A 118 -1.59 -41.98 -31.32
CA PRO A 118 -0.64 -43.08 -31.19
C PRO A 118 -1.31 -44.40 -31.58
N LYS A 119 -0.56 -45.34 -32.19
CA LYS A 119 -1.11 -46.67 -32.50
C LYS A 119 -1.24 -47.58 -31.26
N SER A 120 -0.58 -47.20 -30.16
CA SER A 120 -0.69 -47.88 -28.87
C SER A 120 -2.06 -47.63 -28.22
N PRO A 121 -2.62 -48.61 -27.49
CA PRO A 121 -3.87 -48.43 -26.74
C PRO A 121 -3.77 -47.33 -25.68
N LEU A 122 -4.51 -46.24 -25.90
CA LEU A 122 -4.70 -45.19 -24.90
C LEU A 122 -5.63 -45.65 -23.75
N THR A 123 -6.34 -46.78 -23.92
CA THR A 123 -7.44 -47.22 -23.06
C THR A 123 -7.03 -47.58 -21.62
N ALA A 124 -7.87 -47.26 -20.64
CA ALA A 124 -7.83 -47.92 -19.33
C ALA A 124 -8.71 -49.19 -19.33
N GLU A 125 -8.47 -50.11 -18.38
CA GLU A 125 -9.35 -51.28 -18.20
C GLU A 125 -10.71 -50.90 -17.61
N ILE A 126 -10.78 -49.74 -16.95
CA ILE A 126 -11.90 -49.21 -16.17
C ILE A 126 -12.43 -47.95 -16.86
N ASP A 127 -13.75 -47.77 -16.83
CA ASP A 127 -14.42 -46.56 -17.29
C ASP A 127 -14.11 -45.35 -16.39
N GLY A 128 -14.03 -44.16 -16.98
CA GLY A 128 -13.72 -42.91 -16.29
C GLY A 128 -12.35 -42.33 -16.66
N PHE A 129 -11.88 -41.43 -15.79
CA PHE A 129 -10.59 -40.75 -15.97
C PHE A 129 -9.43 -41.59 -15.47
N SER A 130 -8.33 -41.54 -16.21
CA SER A 130 -7.06 -42.17 -15.84
C SER A 130 -5.90 -41.39 -16.45
N ASP A 131 -4.72 -41.56 -15.87
CA ASP A 131 -3.50 -40.94 -16.38
C ASP A 131 -2.58 -42.02 -16.94
N LYS A 132 -2.01 -41.77 -18.13
CA LYS A 132 -1.09 -42.70 -18.79
C LYS A 132 0.15 -41.99 -19.27
N LYS A 133 1.29 -42.68 -19.20
CA LYS A 133 2.53 -42.25 -19.82
C LYS A 133 2.81 -43.07 -21.08
N ILE A 134 2.89 -42.42 -22.24
CA ILE A 134 3.11 -43.07 -23.54
C ILE A 134 4.15 -42.27 -24.31
N SER A 135 5.21 -42.93 -24.80
CA SER A 135 6.31 -42.30 -25.54
C SER A 135 6.89 -41.08 -24.82
N ASP A 136 7.10 -41.22 -23.50
CA ASP A 136 7.56 -40.18 -22.57
C ASP A 136 6.62 -38.98 -22.34
N GLN A 137 5.44 -38.98 -22.97
CA GLN A 137 4.40 -37.97 -22.77
C GLN A 137 3.36 -38.44 -21.75
N ASN A 138 2.90 -37.53 -20.90
CA ASN A 138 1.80 -37.79 -19.97
C ASN A 138 0.47 -37.43 -20.63
N TRP A 139 -0.49 -38.32 -20.53
CA TRP A 139 -1.82 -38.20 -21.13
C TRP A 139 -2.88 -38.30 -20.04
N ARG A 140 -3.83 -37.37 -20.07
CA ARG A 140 -5.13 -37.54 -19.43
C ARG A 140 -6.01 -38.34 -20.36
N VAL A 141 -6.66 -39.38 -19.86
CA VAL A 141 -7.48 -40.28 -20.66
C VAL A 141 -8.86 -40.42 -20.03
N PHE A 142 -9.90 -40.30 -20.84
CA PHE A 142 -11.26 -40.66 -20.47
C PHE A 142 -11.72 -41.87 -21.30
N THR A 143 -12.08 -42.96 -20.63
CA THR A 143 -12.57 -44.20 -21.25
C THR A 143 -14.04 -44.40 -20.90
N THR A 144 -14.86 -44.77 -21.89
CA THR A 144 -16.25 -45.18 -21.66
C THR A 144 -16.59 -46.40 -22.51
N TYR A 145 -17.33 -47.34 -21.93
CA TYR A 145 -17.73 -48.57 -22.57
C TYR A 145 -19.21 -48.53 -23.01
N ASN A 146 -19.47 -48.91 -24.26
CA ASN A 146 -20.82 -49.19 -24.74
C ASN A 146 -21.06 -50.70 -24.73
N GLU A 147 -21.85 -51.19 -23.78
CA GLU A 147 -22.20 -52.61 -23.66
C GLU A 147 -22.94 -53.16 -24.89
N LYS A 148 -23.85 -52.38 -25.48
CA LYS A 148 -24.67 -52.83 -26.62
C LYS A 148 -23.85 -52.98 -27.89
N ALA A 149 -22.93 -52.03 -28.11
CA ALA A 149 -22.03 -52.04 -29.25
C ALA A 149 -20.80 -52.95 -29.02
N GLY A 150 -20.44 -53.26 -27.77
CA GLY A 150 -19.21 -53.99 -27.45
C GLY A 150 -17.94 -53.22 -27.83
N ILE A 151 -17.97 -51.89 -27.68
CA ILE A 151 -16.85 -51.00 -28.02
C ILE A 151 -16.49 -50.08 -26.86
N ARG A 152 -15.21 -49.73 -26.76
CA ARG A 152 -14.69 -48.71 -25.85
C ARG A 152 -14.31 -47.46 -26.63
N THR A 153 -14.87 -46.33 -26.23
CA THR A 153 -14.49 -45.02 -26.76
C THR A 153 -13.51 -44.38 -25.80
N VAL A 154 -12.38 -43.94 -26.33
CA VAL A 154 -11.29 -43.36 -25.54
C VAL A 154 -10.93 -42.01 -26.11
N LEU A 155 -10.97 -40.99 -25.27
CA LEU A 155 -10.40 -39.69 -25.57
C LEU A 155 -9.16 -39.49 -24.71
N ALA A 156 -8.12 -38.93 -25.31
CA ALA A 156 -6.87 -38.65 -24.63
C ALA A 156 -6.36 -37.25 -25.00
N GLU A 157 -5.91 -36.53 -24.00
CA GLU A 157 -5.28 -35.21 -24.14
C GLU A 157 -3.90 -35.24 -23.48
N ARG A 158 -2.89 -34.62 -24.08
CA ARG A 158 -1.56 -34.52 -23.45
C ARG A 158 -1.54 -33.46 -22.36
N TYR A 159 -0.86 -33.75 -21.25
CA TYR A 159 -0.73 -32.83 -20.11
C TYR A 159 0.07 -31.55 -20.42
N ASP A 160 0.99 -31.60 -21.38
CA ASP A 160 1.71 -30.39 -21.82
C ASP A 160 0.75 -29.36 -22.43
N THR A 161 -0.25 -29.78 -23.21
CA THR A 161 -1.37 -28.94 -23.69
C THR A 161 -2.09 -28.24 -22.55
N ARG A 162 -2.45 -29.00 -21.52
CA ARG A 162 -3.22 -28.52 -20.37
C ARG A 162 -2.42 -27.49 -19.59
N ASN A 163 -1.13 -27.76 -19.41
CA ASN A 163 -0.22 -26.91 -18.67
C ASN A 163 0.20 -25.67 -19.48
N GLU A 164 0.31 -25.76 -20.81
CA GLU A 164 0.60 -24.62 -21.70
C GLU A 164 -0.47 -23.54 -21.59
N LEU A 165 -1.76 -23.92 -21.54
CA LEU A 165 -2.86 -22.98 -21.37
C LEU A 165 -2.75 -22.23 -20.05
N GLY A 166 -2.56 -22.96 -18.94
CA GLY A 166 -2.38 -22.34 -17.63
C GLY A 166 -1.09 -21.52 -17.52
N HIS A 167 -0.02 -21.92 -18.19
CA HIS A 167 1.23 -21.15 -18.21
C HIS A 167 1.13 -19.87 -19.04
N ARG A 168 0.40 -19.88 -20.16
CA ARG A 168 0.18 -18.67 -20.96
C ARG A 168 -0.64 -17.64 -20.17
N ILE A 169 -1.72 -18.09 -19.53
CA ILE A 169 -2.54 -17.23 -18.67
C ILE A 169 -1.69 -16.66 -17.52
N ALA A 170 -0.86 -17.51 -16.89
CA ALA A 170 0.05 -17.06 -15.85
C ALA A 170 1.12 -16.06 -16.36
N GLN A 171 1.60 -16.22 -17.60
CA GLN A 171 2.56 -15.30 -18.21
C GLN A 171 1.92 -13.94 -18.53
N ASP A 172 0.68 -13.93 -19.03
CA ASP A 172 -0.06 -12.70 -19.30
C ASP A 172 -0.30 -11.91 -18.01
N ASP A 173 -0.65 -12.60 -16.92
CA ASP A 173 -0.78 -12.01 -15.59
C ASP A 173 0.54 -11.42 -15.07
N LEU A 174 1.67 -12.08 -15.34
CA LEU A 174 2.99 -11.57 -14.96
C LEU A 174 3.32 -10.25 -15.65
N TYR A 175 2.95 -10.05 -16.92
CA TYR A 175 3.17 -8.79 -17.63
C TYR A 175 2.39 -7.64 -17.00
N ILE A 176 1.11 -7.87 -16.67
CA ILE A 176 0.27 -6.86 -15.99
C ILE A 176 0.85 -6.54 -14.61
N MET A 177 1.31 -7.54 -13.86
CA MET A 177 1.93 -7.35 -12.55
C MET A 177 3.25 -6.55 -12.65
N LEU A 178 4.09 -6.87 -13.65
CA LEU A 178 5.36 -6.18 -13.89
C LEU A 178 5.17 -4.70 -14.24
N LEU A 179 4.05 -4.34 -14.89
CA LEU A 179 3.70 -2.95 -15.17
C LEU A 179 3.09 -2.25 -13.93
N THR A 180 2.20 -2.95 -13.21
CA THR A 180 1.44 -2.36 -12.09
C THR A 180 2.33 -2.08 -10.89
N PHE A 181 3.24 -2.99 -10.56
CA PHE A 181 4.12 -2.87 -9.39
C PHE A 181 4.98 -1.59 -9.38
N PRO A 182 5.78 -1.27 -10.42
CA PRO A 182 6.57 -0.04 -10.45
C PRO A 182 5.68 1.21 -10.50
N LEU A 183 4.53 1.15 -11.17
CA LEU A 183 3.58 2.26 -11.21
C LEU A 183 3.03 2.57 -9.81
N SER A 184 2.60 1.55 -9.07
CA SER A 184 2.17 1.69 -7.67
C SER A 184 3.29 2.24 -6.80
N GLY A 185 4.51 1.72 -6.92
CA GLY A 185 5.66 2.22 -6.17
C GLY A 185 5.97 3.70 -6.43
N LEU A 186 5.90 4.13 -7.70
CA LEU A 186 6.06 5.52 -8.08
C LEU A 186 4.96 6.42 -7.52
N LEU A 187 3.69 5.98 -7.58
CA LEU A 187 2.57 6.72 -7.01
C LEU A 187 2.69 6.89 -5.50
N ILE A 188 3.05 5.82 -4.77
CA ILE A 188 3.26 5.86 -3.33
C ILE A 188 4.41 6.81 -2.97
N TRP A 189 5.51 6.74 -3.73
CA TRP A 189 6.64 7.65 -3.54
C TRP A 189 6.26 9.12 -3.69
N ILE A 190 5.43 9.44 -4.70
CA ILE A 190 4.90 10.78 -4.92
C ILE A 190 3.95 11.21 -3.80
N ILE A 191 2.99 10.36 -3.42
CA ILE A 191 1.96 10.67 -2.42
C ILE A 191 2.59 10.88 -1.04
N ILE A 192 3.44 9.96 -0.60
CA ILE A 192 4.12 10.08 0.71
C ILE A 192 5.09 11.26 0.69
N GLY A 193 5.80 11.47 -0.42
CA GLY A 193 6.69 12.62 -0.58
C GLY A 193 5.96 13.93 -0.35
N ARG A 194 4.89 14.17 -1.13
CA ARG A 194 4.09 15.39 -0.98
C ARG A 194 3.41 15.52 0.38
N GLY A 195 2.89 14.42 0.93
CA GLY A 195 2.20 14.45 2.23
C GLY A 195 3.12 14.81 3.40
N LEU A 196 4.38 14.38 3.35
CA LEU A 196 5.36 14.67 4.41
C LEU A 196 6.13 15.98 4.20
N ASP A 197 6.27 16.46 2.96
CA ASP A 197 6.91 17.76 2.68
C ASP A 197 6.19 18.92 3.42
N SER A 198 4.86 18.84 3.61
CA SER A 198 4.12 19.82 4.43
C SER A 198 4.57 19.86 5.89
N LEU A 199 5.05 18.74 6.45
CA LEU A 199 5.58 18.70 7.81
C LEU A 199 6.96 19.37 7.89
N ASP A 200 7.79 19.18 6.87
CA ASP A 200 9.10 19.83 6.79
C ASP A 200 8.93 21.36 6.66
N LYS A 201 7.94 21.83 5.87
CA LYS A 201 7.59 23.26 5.78
C LYS A 201 7.19 23.85 7.15
N VAL A 202 6.31 23.18 7.89
CA VAL A 202 5.89 23.64 9.23
C VAL A 202 7.07 23.63 10.21
N ALA A 203 7.91 22.59 10.15
CA ALA A 203 9.10 22.49 10.99
C ALA A 203 10.10 23.63 10.68
N GLU A 204 10.30 23.95 9.40
CA GLU A 204 11.15 25.07 8.96
C GLU A 204 10.57 26.42 9.39
N GLU A 205 9.26 26.62 9.29
CA GLU A 205 8.60 27.85 9.74
C GLU A 205 8.73 28.04 11.25
N VAL A 206 8.60 26.97 12.04
CA VAL A 206 8.83 27.02 13.49
C VAL A 206 10.30 27.23 13.84
N ALA A 207 11.23 26.57 13.12
CA ALA A 207 12.67 26.66 13.40
C ALA A 207 13.27 28.03 13.06
N ASN A 208 12.75 28.70 12.02
CA ASN A 208 13.24 30.02 11.58
C ASN A 208 12.63 31.19 12.35
N ARG A 209 11.72 30.94 13.31
CA ARG A 209 11.13 32.01 14.14
C ARG A 209 12.09 32.44 15.24
N GLU A 210 12.43 33.73 15.21
CA GLU A 210 13.16 34.38 16.32
C GLU A 210 12.31 34.35 17.61
N SER A 211 12.97 34.30 18.77
CA SER A 211 12.34 34.17 20.10
C SER A 211 11.37 35.31 20.48
N ASN A 212 11.34 36.38 19.70
CA ASN A 212 10.51 37.57 19.83
C ASN A 212 9.39 37.67 18.76
N HIS A 213 9.35 36.77 17.76
CA HIS A 213 8.33 36.71 16.71
C HIS A 213 7.32 35.58 16.96
N LEU A 214 6.27 35.89 17.72
CA LEU A 214 5.21 34.97 18.15
C LEU A 214 3.90 35.14 17.34
N GLU A 215 4.01 35.38 16.04
CA GLU A 215 2.84 35.41 15.15
C GLU A 215 2.25 34.00 14.96
N PRO A 216 0.98 33.82 14.59
CA PRO A 216 0.45 32.48 14.34
C PRO A 216 1.11 31.81 13.12
N VAL A 217 1.23 30.48 13.13
CA VAL A 217 1.60 29.67 11.95
C VAL A 217 0.39 29.58 11.03
N ASP A 218 0.62 29.78 9.73
CA ASP A 218 -0.44 29.71 8.72
C ASP A 218 -0.92 28.25 8.51
N LEU A 219 -2.22 28.09 8.31
CA LEU A 219 -2.91 26.80 8.22
C LEU A 219 -3.40 26.47 6.80
N GLU A 220 -3.26 27.39 5.83
CA GLU A 220 -3.88 27.23 4.50
C GLU A 220 -3.38 26.00 3.70
N GLU A 221 -2.11 25.59 3.86
CA GLU A 221 -1.51 24.48 3.09
C GLU A 221 -1.25 23.18 3.89
N VAL A 222 -1.88 23.02 5.06
CA VAL A 222 -1.53 21.92 5.98
C VAL A 222 -2.60 20.81 6.00
N PRO A 223 -2.21 19.51 5.94
CA PRO A 223 -3.14 18.38 6.09
C PRO A 223 -3.98 18.45 7.36
N GLU A 224 -5.21 17.91 7.32
CA GLU A 224 -6.15 17.96 8.43
C GLU A 224 -5.62 17.32 9.72
N GLU A 225 -4.79 16.29 9.58
CA GLU A 225 -4.19 15.55 10.68
C GLU A 225 -3.18 16.38 11.49
N ILE A 226 -2.60 17.43 10.89
CA ILE A 226 -1.59 18.28 11.52
C ILE A 226 -2.19 19.55 12.14
N LYS A 227 -3.37 19.99 11.68
CA LYS A 227 -4.06 21.18 12.19
C LYS A 227 -4.17 21.22 13.74
N PRO A 228 -4.54 20.14 14.44
CA PRO A 228 -4.64 20.16 15.90
C PRO A 228 -3.31 20.48 16.59
N VAL A 229 -2.19 20.02 16.02
CA VAL A 229 -0.85 20.28 16.56
C VAL A 229 -0.51 21.75 16.40
N ILE A 230 -0.77 22.32 15.21
CA ILE A 230 -0.51 23.75 14.93
C ILE A 230 -1.41 24.64 15.79
N ASP A 231 -2.67 24.28 16.00
CA ASP A 231 -3.58 25.03 16.86
C ASP A 231 -3.07 25.12 18.31
N GLU A 232 -2.58 24.02 18.87
CA GLU A 232 -1.97 24.04 20.21
C GLU A 232 -0.66 24.84 20.24
N LEU A 233 0.13 24.78 19.17
CA LEU A 233 1.34 25.57 19.01
C LEU A 233 1.03 27.08 18.97
N ASN A 234 0.00 27.47 18.22
CA ASN A 234 -0.49 28.84 18.16
C ASN A 234 -1.05 29.33 19.51
N LYS A 235 -1.79 28.48 20.24
CA LYS A 235 -2.24 28.79 21.60
C LYS A 235 -1.06 29.01 22.56
N LEU A 236 0.00 28.22 22.44
CA LEU A 236 1.22 28.39 23.23
C LEU A 236 1.90 29.73 22.91
N PHE A 237 2.08 30.05 21.62
CA PHE A 237 2.63 31.34 21.19
C PHE A 237 1.82 32.53 21.71
N TYR A 238 0.49 32.42 21.69
CA TYR A 238 -0.39 33.45 22.25
C TYR A 238 -0.15 33.65 23.76
N ARG A 239 -0.10 32.57 24.54
CA ARG A 239 0.17 32.64 25.99
C ARG A 239 1.54 33.23 26.30
N LEU A 240 2.56 32.88 25.51
CA LEU A 240 3.91 33.40 25.67
C LEU A 240 3.97 34.91 25.36
N LYS A 241 3.29 35.34 24.28
CA LYS A 241 3.16 36.76 23.91
C LYS A 241 2.50 37.58 25.00
N GLU A 242 1.40 37.08 25.56
CA GLU A 242 0.76 37.73 26.70
C GLU A 242 1.66 37.79 27.95
N GLY A 243 2.47 36.76 28.18
CA GLY A 243 3.49 36.73 29.24
C GLY A 243 4.51 37.85 29.09
N PHE A 244 5.14 37.95 27.92
CA PHE A 244 6.13 39.00 27.64
C PHE A 244 5.54 40.42 27.71
N GLU A 245 4.32 40.63 27.21
CA GLU A 245 3.66 41.94 27.31
C GLU A 245 3.29 42.33 28.75
N ARG A 246 3.04 41.35 29.63
CA ARG A 246 2.87 41.60 31.07
C ARG A 246 4.19 41.97 31.72
N GLU A 247 5.25 41.23 31.43
CA GLU A 247 6.59 41.49 31.99
C GLU A 247 7.12 42.86 31.56
N LYS A 248 6.97 43.22 30.28
CA LYS A 248 7.37 44.52 29.75
C LYS A 248 6.62 45.69 30.41
N ARG A 249 5.31 45.56 30.60
CA ARG A 249 4.51 46.56 31.32
C ARG A 249 4.93 46.67 32.79
N PHE A 250 5.09 45.54 33.48
CA PHE A 250 5.57 45.54 34.86
C PHE A 250 6.93 46.23 35.00
N ALA A 251 7.89 45.94 34.11
CA ALA A 251 9.20 46.59 34.11
C ALA A 251 9.12 48.09 33.85
N ALA A 252 8.25 48.52 32.92
CA ALA A 252 8.03 49.94 32.62
C ALA A 252 7.40 50.67 33.83
N ASP A 253 6.36 50.10 34.43
CA ASP A 253 5.68 50.65 35.60
C ASP A 253 6.62 50.74 36.80
N ALA A 254 7.40 49.68 37.05
CA ALA A 254 8.44 49.67 38.09
C ALA A 254 9.48 50.78 37.89
N ALA A 255 9.95 50.97 36.65
CA ALA A 255 10.91 52.03 36.33
C ALA A 255 10.33 53.43 36.56
N HIS A 256 9.06 53.64 36.20
CA HIS A 256 8.35 54.91 36.42
C HIS A 256 8.16 55.20 37.93
N GLU A 257 7.69 54.23 38.69
CA GLU A 257 7.46 54.37 40.13
C GLU A 257 8.76 54.62 40.92
N LEU A 258 9.90 54.08 40.46
CA LEU A 258 11.21 54.36 41.08
C LEU A 258 11.80 55.71 40.69
N ARG A 259 11.53 56.22 39.49
CA ARG A 259 12.10 57.50 39.00
C ARG A 259 11.66 58.70 39.84
N THR A 260 10.38 58.75 40.22
CA THR A 260 9.78 59.85 40.98
C THR A 260 10.41 60.06 42.36
N PRO A 261 10.52 59.05 43.24
CA PRO A 261 11.15 59.23 44.54
C PRO A 261 12.67 59.43 44.43
N LEU A 262 13.35 58.86 43.43
CA LEU A 262 14.78 59.15 43.17
C LEU A 262 15.01 60.63 42.79
N ALA A 263 14.14 61.21 41.98
CA ALA A 263 14.18 62.64 41.66
C ALA A 263 13.95 63.52 42.91
N ALA A 264 12.99 63.13 43.76
CA ALA A 264 12.74 63.82 45.03
C ALA A 264 13.94 63.74 45.99
N LEU A 265 14.57 62.56 46.10
CA LEU A 265 15.80 62.36 46.88
C LEU A 265 16.91 63.29 46.43
N LYS A 266 17.16 63.35 45.11
CA LYS A 266 18.18 64.23 44.53
C LYS A 266 17.87 65.72 44.82
N ALA A 267 16.62 66.14 44.68
CA ALA A 267 16.21 67.52 44.94
C ALA A 267 16.43 67.91 46.41
N GLN A 268 16.01 67.06 47.37
CA GLN A 268 16.20 67.35 48.80
C GLN A 268 17.68 67.34 49.20
N ALA A 269 18.50 66.45 48.61
CA ALA A 269 19.94 66.46 48.82
C ALA A 269 20.58 67.77 48.33
N GLN A 270 20.15 68.28 47.17
CA GLN A 270 20.63 69.54 46.63
C GLN A 270 20.27 70.74 47.52
N VAL A 271 19.04 70.77 48.07
CA VAL A 271 18.60 71.80 49.02
C VAL A 271 19.45 71.76 50.30
N ALA A 272 19.71 70.56 50.84
CA ALA A 272 20.53 70.39 52.04
C ALA A 272 22.01 70.79 51.82
N LEU A 273 22.55 70.60 50.61
CA LEU A 273 23.92 70.99 50.25
C LEU A 273 24.05 72.52 50.06
N ASN A 274 23.03 73.17 49.51
CA ASN A 274 23.09 74.58 49.13
C ASN A 274 22.55 75.54 50.21
N SER A 275 21.83 75.05 51.23
CA SER A 275 21.29 75.90 52.30
C SER A 275 22.37 76.29 53.32
N SER A 276 22.40 77.59 53.64
CA SER A 276 23.27 78.18 54.67
C SER A 276 22.59 78.22 56.06
N ASP A 277 21.28 77.94 56.12
CA ASP A 277 20.51 77.86 57.36
C ASP A 277 20.46 76.41 57.86
N VAL A 278 20.92 76.20 59.10
CA VAL A 278 20.89 74.91 59.78
C VAL A 278 19.46 74.35 59.88
N LYS A 279 18.46 75.22 60.04
CA LYS A 279 17.06 74.80 60.20
C LYS A 279 16.49 74.26 58.89
N GLU A 280 16.72 74.96 57.78
CA GLU A 280 16.31 74.54 56.44
C GLU A 280 17.06 73.28 55.98
N LYS A 281 18.37 73.18 56.27
CA LYS A 281 19.17 71.97 56.03
C LYS A 281 18.63 70.74 56.75
N ASN A 282 18.29 70.87 58.04
CA ASN A 282 17.71 69.78 58.82
C ASN A 282 16.33 69.36 58.28
N GLN A 283 15.51 70.31 57.83
CA GLN A 283 14.23 69.98 57.19
C GLN A 283 14.41 69.22 55.86
N ALA A 284 15.38 69.63 55.03
CA ALA A 284 15.71 68.93 53.78
C ALA A 284 16.23 67.50 54.04
N LEU A 285 17.07 67.30 55.05
CA LEU A 285 17.53 65.96 55.47
C LEU A 285 16.39 65.06 55.97
N GLN A 286 15.43 65.60 56.73
CA GLN A 286 14.24 64.85 57.15
C GLN A 286 13.37 64.44 55.96
N LYS A 287 13.16 65.33 54.99
CA LYS A 287 12.43 65.03 53.74
C LYS A 287 13.17 63.99 52.89
N LEU A 288 14.50 64.01 52.91
CA LEU A 288 15.34 63.01 52.25
C LEU A 288 15.13 61.63 52.88
N ILE A 289 15.22 61.50 54.21
CA ILE A 289 14.95 60.24 54.93
C ILE A 289 13.54 59.71 54.63
N ALA A 290 12.53 60.58 54.65
CA ALA A 290 11.16 60.20 54.29
C ALA A 290 11.05 59.67 52.85
N SER A 291 11.79 60.27 51.92
CA SER A 291 11.82 59.82 50.52
C SER A 291 12.55 58.48 50.36
N VAL A 292 13.60 58.20 51.16
CA VAL A 292 14.28 56.88 51.20
C VAL A 292 13.31 55.81 51.68
N ASN A 293 12.61 56.05 52.79
CA ASN A 293 11.65 55.10 53.34
C ASN A 293 10.54 54.77 52.33
N ARG A 294 10.08 55.78 51.57
CA ARG A 294 9.09 55.58 50.51
C ARG A 294 9.63 54.72 49.36
N SER A 295 10.86 54.98 48.89
CA SER A 295 11.51 54.13 47.86
C SER A 295 11.65 52.69 48.33
N THR A 296 12.08 52.46 49.58
CA THR A 296 12.20 51.12 50.16
C THR A 296 10.85 50.40 50.17
N HIS A 297 9.76 51.10 50.50
CA HIS A 297 8.42 50.53 50.48
C HIS A 297 7.97 50.13 49.07
N ILE A 298 8.21 50.98 48.06
CA ILE A 298 7.91 50.68 46.65
C ILE A 298 8.71 49.47 46.16
N VAL A 299 10.01 49.39 46.46
CA VAL A 299 10.84 48.23 46.11
C VAL A 299 10.29 46.94 46.75
N GLN A 300 9.87 47.00 48.02
CA GLN A 300 9.28 45.85 48.70
C GLN A 300 7.96 45.42 48.06
N GLN A 301 7.11 46.37 47.64
CA GLN A 301 5.89 46.09 46.90
C GLN A 301 6.17 45.42 45.55
N LEU A 302 7.14 45.93 44.77
CA LEU A 302 7.57 45.36 43.49
C LEU A 302 8.10 43.93 43.66
N LEU A 303 8.95 43.68 44.66
CA LEU A 303 9.46 42.33 44.97
C LEU A 303 8.35 41.37 45.40
N THR A 304 7.31 41.87 46.06
CA THR A 304 6.16 41.05 46.48
C THR A 304 5.30 40.70 45.28
N MET A 305 5.02 41.65 44.38
CA MET A 305 4.30 41.39 43.13
C MET A 305 5.06 40.44 42.20
N SER A 306 6.38 40.60 42.06
CA SER A 306 7.23 39.72 41.26
C SER A 306 7.19 38.25 41.71
N ARG A 307 6.96 37.97 43.01
CA ARG A 307 6.81 36.61 43.55
C ARG A 307 5.42 36.02 43.35
N LEU A 308 4.42 36.86 43.09
CA LEU A 308 3.03 36.46 42.86
C LEU A 308 2.72 36.27 41.38
N VAL A 309 3.53 36.82 40.48
CA VAL A 309 3.51 36.44 39.06
C VAL A 309 4.06 35.01 38.97
N PRO A 310 3.30 34.04 38.44
CA PRO A 310 3.80 32.68 38.33
C PRO A 310 5.05 32.68 37.45
N GLU A 311 6.14 32.14 37.99
CA GLU A 311 7.35 31.79 37.24
C GLU A 311 6.95 30.92 36.05
N ALA A 312 6.98 31.49 34.84
CA ALA A 312 6.98 30.72 33.61
C ALA A 312 8.28 29.91 33.41
N ALA A 313 9.08 29.74 34.47
CA ALA A 313 10.45 29.25 34.47
C ALA A 313 10.64 27.90 35.19
N ASN A 314 9.61 27.06 35.27
CA ASN A 314 9.79 25.62 35.47
C ASN A 314 9.81 24.86 34.13
N LEU A 315 10.55 25.38 33.15
CA LEU A 315 10.87 24.65 31.91
C LEU A 315 12.21 23.88 32.00
N HIS A 316 12.76 23.74 33.22
CA HIS A 316 13.99 22.98 33.50
C HIS A 316 13.75 21.63 34.20
N GLU A 317 12.51 21.14 34.29
CA GLU A 317 12.33 19.70 34.48
C GLU A 317 12.40 19.02 33.11
N GLU A 318 13.58 18.49 32.78
CA GLU A 318 13.72 17.41 31.80
C GLU A 318 12.80 16.27 32.26
N THR A 319 11.53 16.33 31.89
CA THR A 319 10.66 15.17 32.00
C THR A 319 11.07 14.27 30.85
N GLU A 320 11.83 13.22 31.15
CA GLU A 320 12.05 12.10 30.25
C GLU A 320 10.68 11.61 29.76
N VAL A 321 10.31 12.02 28.55
CA VAL A 321 9.11 11.50 27.89
C VAL A 321 9.46 10.10 27.42
N ASN A 322 9.07 9.12 28.22
CA ASN A 322 9.14 7.71 27.86
C ASN A 322 8.11 7.46 26.75
N LEU A 323 8.58 7.45 25.50
CA LEU A 323 7.80 6.99 24.36
C LEU A 323 7.77 5.46 24.42
N VAL A 324 6.61 4.93 24.83
CA VAL A 324 6.27 3.50 24.76
C VAL A 324 6.07 3.08 23.31
#